data_AF-A0A1B8SLH8-F1
#
_entry.id   AF-A0A1B8SLH8-F1
#
_cell.length_a   1.000
_cell.length_b   1.000
_cell.length_c   1.000
_cell.angle_alpha   90.00
_cell.angle_beta   90.00
_cell.angle_gamma   90.00
#
_symmetry.space_group_name_H-M   'P 1'
#
loop_
_entity.id
_entity.type
_entity.pdbx_description
1 polymer ?
#
loop_
_entity_poly.entity_id
_entity_poly.type
_entity_poly.pdbx_seq_one_letter_code
_entity_poly.pdbx_strand_id
1 'polypeptide(L)'
;MGDTITKLCFGCMSIREIFYVEPSLDRGYCAQCVVDDKTPLGSMIRAMEFLSLTVPFKVGDRVEARTVGEIYDGIGTVTEIDMDFQHGGTPVYPTFTVVIDEPASEESPRVGHYTEVCLAKVNEREPVAS
;
A
#
# COMPACT_ATOMS: atom_id res chain seq x y z
N MET A 1 -22.76 23.72 18.26
CA MET A 1 -21.84 23.42 19.38
C MET A 1 -21.64 21.93 19.35
N GLY A 2 -20.49 21.45 18.87
CA GLY A 2 -20.21 20.01 18.80
C GLY A 2 -19.88 19.50 20.20
N ASP A 3 -20.49 18.39 20.59
CA ASP A 3 -20.25 17.76 21.90
C ASP A 3 -18.77 17.42 22.05
N THR A 4 -18.16 17.97 23.09
CA THR A 4 -16.77 17.71 23.43
C THR A 4 -16.65 16.35 24.09
N ILE A 5 -16.25 15.36 23.30
CA ILE A 5 -16.10 13.97 23.74
C ILE A 5 -14.87 13.87 24.65
N THR A 6 -15.11 13.63 25.94
CA THR A 6 -14.04 13.35 26.91
C THR A 6 -13.76 11.85 26.92
N LYS A 7 -12.56 11.45 26.46
CA LYS A 7 -12.11 10.05 26.39
C LYS A 7 -10.60 9.96 26.71
N LEU A 8 -10.05 8.75 26.77
CA LEU A 8 -8.60 8.56 26.90
C LEU A 8 -7.88 9.09 25.65
N CYS A 9 -6.95 10.03 25.83
CA CYS A 9 -6.00 10.42 24.79
C CYS A 9 -4.91 9.36 24.71
N PHE A 10 -4.73 8.76 23.54
CA PHE A 10 -3.71 7.72 23.31
C PHE A 10 -2.28 8.26 23.22
N GLY A 11 -2.10 9.57 23.04
CA GLY A 11 -0.77 10.20 23.01
C GLY A 11 -0.17 10.36 24.42
N CYS A 12 -0.95 10.92 25.36
CA CYS A 12 -0.51 11.17 26.74
C CYS A 12 -1.08 10.19 27.77
N MET A 13 -1.83 9.18 27.33
CA MET A 13 -2.48 8.17 28.18
C MET A 13 -3.29 8.77 29.33
N SER A 14 -3.95 9.91 29.08
CA SER A 14 -4.73 10.67 30.06
C SER A 14 -6.12 10.97 29.54
N ILE A 15 -7.12 11.04 30.43
CA ILE A 15 -8.49 11.45 30.06
C ILE A 15 -8.46 12.94 29.69
N ARG A 16 -8.85 13.24 28.45
CA ARG A 16 -8.83 14.59 27.89
C ARG A 16 -10.03 14.79 26.97
N GLU A 17 -10.29 16.05 26.64
CA GLU A 17 -11.10 16.39 25.49
C GLU A 17 -10.38 15.96 24.21
N ILE A 18 -11.08 15.19 23.39
CA ILE A 18 -10.52 14.66 22.14
C ILE A 18 -10.77 15.65 21.02
N PHE A 19 -9.66 16.08 20.39
CA PHE A 19 -9.65 17.03 19.28
C PHE A 19 -9.65 16.33 17.93
N TYR A 20 -9.02 15.15 17.86
CA TYR A 20 -8.91 14.34 16.64
C TYR A 20 -9.13 12.87 16.99
N VAL A 21 -9.91 12.18 16.16
CA VAL A 21 -10.05 10.71 16.21
C VAL A 21 -9.47 10.14 14.93
N GLU A 22 -8.55 9.21 15.07
CA GLU A 22 -8.00 8.45 13.94
C GLU A 22 -9.07 7.50 13.39
N PRO A 23 -9.53 7.69 12.13
CA PRO A 23 -10.69 6.95 11.61
C PRO A 23 -10.47 5.43 11.50
N SER A 24 -9.21 5.01 11.30
CA SER A 24 -8.86 3.60 11.07
C SER A 24 -8.76 2.78 12.36
N LEU A 25 -8.46 3.41 13.50
CA LEU A 25 -8.20 2.71 14.77
C LEU A 25 -9.14 3.14 15.92
N ASP A 26 -10.06 4.07 15.68
CA ASP A 26 -10.95 4.69 16.69
C ASP A 26 -10.19 5.21 17.92
N ARG A 27 -8.96 5.70 17.70
CA ARG A 27 -8.10 6.24 18.75
C ARG A 27 -8.24 7.75 18.82
N GLY A 28 -8.58 8.25 20.02
CA GLY A 28 -8.72 9.67 20.29
C GLY A 28 -7.41 10.33 20.73
N TYR A 29 -7.18 11.55 20.26
CA TYR A 29 -6.03 12.38 20.59
C TYR A 29 -6.46 13.80 21.00
N CYS A 30 -5.88 14.31 22.09
CA CYS A 30 -6.12 15.68 22.54
C CYS A 30 -5.34 16.69 21.68
N ALA A 31 -5.80 17.95 21.66
CA ALA A 31 -5.18 19.01 20.85
C ALA A 31 -3.67 19.16 21.11
N GLN A 32 -3.24 19.04 22.37
CA GLN A 32 -1.82 19.13 22.73
C GLN A 32 -0.99 18.02 22.09
N CYS A 33 -1.44 16.76 22.13
CA CYS A 33 -0.72 15.64 21.52
C CYS A 33 -0.75 15.67 19.99
N VAL A 34 -1.75 16.32 19.39
CA VAL A 34 -1.82 16.51 17.93
C VAL A 34 -0.85 17.59 17.45
N VAL A 35 -0.63 18.63 18.28
CA VAL A 35 0.18 19.80 17.93
C VAL A 35 1.64 19.67 18.40
N ASP A 36 1.91 18.88 19.45
CA ASP A 36 3.26 18.66 19.97
C ASP A 36 4.02 17.66 19.08
N ASP A 37 5.16 18.10 18.53
CA ASP A 37 6.08 17.33 17.68
C ASP A 37 6.59 16.03 18.34
N LYS A 38 6.40 15.87 19.65
CA LYS A 38 6.77 14.68 20.41
C LYS A 38 5.85 13.49 20.22
N THR A 39 4.65 13.70 19.69
CA THR A 39 3.75 12.58 19.37
C THR A 39 3.83 12.37 17.85
N PRO A 40 4.37 11.24 17.36
CA PRO A 40 4.55 10.99 15.93
C PRO A 40 3.23 10.65 15.21
N LEU A 41 2.14 11.29 15.62
CA LEU A 41 0.82 11.22 14.98
C LEU A 41 0.76 12.06 13.70
N GLY A 42 1.83 12.81 13.38
CA GLY A 42 1.84 13.79 12.30
C GLY A 42 2.58 13.39 11.03
N SER A 43 3.70 12.65 11.10
CA SER A 43 4.57 12.50 9.92
C SER A 43 4.71 11.07 9.42
N MET A 44 5.08 10.10 10.27
CA MET A 44 5.37 8.74 9.80
C MET A 44 4.10 7.97 9.43
N ILE A 45 3.05 8.02 10.25
CA ILE A 45 1.78 7.35 9.94
C ILE A 45 1.17 7.96 8.67
N ARG A 46 1.15 9.29 8.55
CA ARG A 46 0.68 9.98 7.33
C ARG A 46 1.56 9.67 6.11
N ALA A 47 2.87 9.54 6.29
CA ALA A 47 3.77 9.13 5.22
C ALA A 47 3.48 7.69 4.78
N MET A 48 3.25 6.77 5.71
CA MET A 48 2.90 5.38 5.39
C MET A 48 1.50 5.25 4.76
N GLU A 49 0.51 6.03 5.23
CA GLU A 49 -0.80 6.13 4.59
C GLU A 49 -0.68 6.69 3.17
N PHE A 50 0.09 7.76 2.99
CA PHE A 50 0.35 8.34 1.67
C PHE A 50 1.03 7.33 0.74
N LEU A 51 2.08 6.64 1.21
CA LEU A 51 2.76 5.59 0.45
C LEU A 51 1.80 4.45 0.07
N SER A 52 0.90 4.06 0.97
CA SER A 52 -0.13 3.03 0.73
C SER A 52 -1.16 3.47 -0.32
N LEU A 53 -1.49 4.76 -0.36
CA LEU A 53 -2.37 5.34 -1.39
C LEU A 53 -1.68 5.39 -2.77
N THR A 54 -0.36 5.59 -2.80
CA THR A 54 0.42 5.64 -4.05
C THR A 54 0.76 4.26 -4.62
N VAL A 55 0.39 3.15 -3.95
CA VAL A 55 0.66 1.82 -4.49
C VAL A 55 -0.09 1.62 -5.82
N PRO A 56 0.62 1.40 -6.94
CA PRO A 56 0.08 1.45 -8.30
C PRO A 56 -0.87 0.30 -8.66
N PHE A 57 -0.69 -0.85 -8.00
CA PHE A 57 -1.51 -2.05 -8.18
C PHE A 57 -2.21 -2.42 -6.87
N LYS A 58 -3.37 -3.08 -6.99
CA LYS A 58 -4.15 -3.59 -5.87
C LYS A 58 -4.28 -5.11 -5.98
N VAL A 59 -4.48 -5.78 -4.85
CA VAL A 59 -4.85 -7.20 -4.84
C VAL A 59 -6.14 -7.38 -5.65
N GLY A 60 -6.13 -8.35 -6.57
CA GLY A 60 -7.18 -8.59 -7.54
C GLY A 60 -6.94 -7.94 -8.91
N ASP A 61 -5.97 -7.02 -9.05
CA ASP A 61 -5.63 -6.45 -10.34
C ASP A 61 -5.11 -7.53 -11.30
N ARG A 62 -5.58 -7.47 -12.55
CA ARG A 62 -5.10 -8.29 -13.66
C ARG A 62 -3.94 -7.59 -14.36
N VAL A 63 -2.79 -8.25 -14.43
CA VAL A 63 -1.54 -7.64 -14.89
C VAL A 63 -0.79 -8.53 -15.87
N GLU A 64 -0.14 -7.91 -16.86
CA GLU A 64 0.99 -8.52 -17.58
C GLU A 64 2.22 -8.46 -16.66
N ALA A 65 2.94 -9.57 -16.53
CA ALA A 65 4.14 -9.67 -15.72
C ALA A 65 5.40 -9.87 -16.59
N ARG A 66 6.48 -9.16 -16.23
CA ARG A 66 7.77 -9.21 -16.93
C ARG A 66 8.96 -9.33 -15.99
N THR A 67 9.75 -10.39 -16.12
CA THR A 67 11.00 -10.52 -15.39
C THR A 67 12.03 -9.51 -15.90
N VAL A 68 12.62 -8.74 -14.97
CA VAL A 68 13.53 -7.61 -15.25
C VAL A 68 12.89 -6.54 -16.16
N GLY A 69 11.55 -6.47 -16.23
CA GLY A 69 10.84 -5.54 -17.12
C GLY A 69 10.89 -5.87 -18.61
N GLU A 70 11.65 -6.89 -19.02
CA GLU A 70 11.91 -7.21 -20.43
C GLU A 70 11.32 -8.56 -20.86
N ILE A 71 11.45 -9.59 -20.02
CA ILE A 71 11.06 -10.96 -20.35
C ILE A 71 9.60 -11.16 -19.99
N TYR A 72 8.74 -11.34 -20.98
CA TYR A 72 7.31 -11.56 -20.76
C TYR A 72 7.06 -12.94 -20.14
N ASP A 73 6.52 -12.95 -18.91
CA ASP A 73 6.25 -14.19 -18.16
C ASP A 73 4.80 -14.66 -18.35
N GLY A 74 3.88 -13.74 -18.65
CA GLY A 74 2.47 -14.06 -18.85
C GLY A 74 1.53 -13.01 -18.28
N ILE A 75 0.25 -13.37 -18.21
CA ILE A 75 -0.78 -12.60 -17.53
C ILE A 75 -1.15 -13.33 -16.24
N GLY A 76 -1.28 -12.55 -15.17
CA GLY A 76 -1.59 -13.04 -13.84
C GLY A 76 -2.45 -12.07 -13.05
N THR A 77 -2.71 -12.45 -11.80
CA THR A 77 -3.47 -11.65 -10.85
C THR A 77 -2.61 -11.35 -9.63
N VAL A 78 -2.60 -10.09 -9.21
CA VAL A 78 -1.93 -9.67 -7.96
C VAL A 78 -2.69 -10.30 -6.79
N THR A 79 -2.01 -11.13 -5.99
CA THR A 79 -2.61 -11.78 -4.81
C THR A 79 -2.15 -11.14 -3.52
N GLU A 80 -0.93 -10.59 -3.47
CA GLU A 80 -0.35 -10.00 -2.26
C GLU A 80 0.53 -8.79 -2.62
N ILE A 81 0.70 -7.90 -1.65
CA ILE A 81 1.55 -6.71 -1.73
C ILE A 81 2.49 -6.73 -0.53
N ASP A 82 3.78 -6.83 -0.80
CA ASP A 82 4.82 -6.97 0.21
C ASP A 82 5.65 -5.68 0.30
N MET A 83 5.85 -5.20 1.53
CA MET A 83 6.64 -4.00 1.83
C MET A 83 7.92 -4.32 2.62
N ASP A 84 8.24 -5.60 2.75
CA ASP A 84 9.39 -6.08 3.49
C ASP A 84 10.47 -6.66 2.56
N PHE A 85 11.72 -6.63 3.04
CA PHE A 85 12.87 -7.03 2.25
C PHE A 85 12.94 -8.53 1.96
N GLN A 86 12.24 -9.40 2.72
CA GLN A 86 12.26 -10.85 2.48
C GLN A 86 11.63 -11.19 1.13
N HIS A 87 10.67 -10.38 0.69
CA HIS A 87 9.99 -10.50 -0.61
C HIS A 87 10.46 -9.44 -1.62
N GLY A 88 11.60 -8.79 -1.39
CA GLY A 88 12.16 -7.76 -2.28
C GLY A 88 11.51 -6.39 -2.18
N GLY A 89 10.53 -6.22 -1.28
CA GLY A 89 9.81 -4.97 -1.05
C GLY A 89 10.51 -4.03 -0.07
N THR A 90 10.10 -2.78 -0.13
CA THR A 90 10.36 -1.77 0.90
C THR A 90 9.08 -0.94 1.10
N PRO A 91 8.97 -0.15 2.19
CA PRO A 91 7.84 0.76 2.38
C PRO A 91 7.62 1.76 1.23
N VAL A 92 8.67 2.06 0.44
CA VAL A 92 8.60 3.02 -0.68
C VAL A 92 8.51 2.32 -2.04
N TYR A 93 9.03 1.09 -2.13
CA TYR A 93 9.03 0.27 -3.33
C TYR A 93 8.42 -1.10 -2.99
N PRO A 94 7.08 -1.23 -2.99
CA PRO A 94 6.44 -2.49 -2.72
C PRO A 94 6.74 -3.50 -3.83
N THR A 95 6.67 -4.77 -3.48
CA THR A 95 6.68 -5.88 -4.43
C THR A 95 5.30 -6.50 -4.47
N PHE A 96 4.94 -7.06 -5.61
CA PHE A 96 3.63 -7.59 -5.91
C PHE A 96 3.76 -9.08 -6.21
N THR A 97 3.10 -9.90 -5.39
CA THR A 97 2.99 -11.33 -5.67
C THR A 97 1.91 -11.55 -6.71
N VAL A 98 2.28 -12.16 -7.83
CA VAL A 98 1.40 -12.41 -8.96
C VAL A 98 1.31 -13.92 -9.21
N VAL A 99 0.08 -14.43 -9.24
CA VAL A 99 -0.22 -15.79 -9.70
C VAL A 99 -0.50 -15.75 -11.20
N ILE A 100 0.32 -16.44 -11.98
CA ILE A 100 0.26 -16.49 -13.45
C ILE A 100 -0.52 -17.73 -13.89
N ASP A 101 -1.69 -17.50 -14.43
CA ASP A 101 -2.60 -18.49 -15.01
C ASP A 101 -2.55 -18.54 -16.55
N GLU A 102 -2.05 -17.48 -17.20
CA GLU A 102 -1.77 -17.41 -18.63
C GLU A 102 -0.26 -17.26 -18.88
N PRO A 103 0.55 -18.31 -18.70
CA PRO A 103 2.00 -18.24 -18.85
C PRO A 103 2.42 -18.04 -20.31
N ALA A 104 3.51 -17.30 -20.53
CA ALA A 104 4.08 -17.09 -21.86
C ALA A 104 4.73 -18.36 -22.44
N SER A 105 5.29 -19.22 -21.58
CA SER A 105 5.89 -20.50 -21.96
C SER A 105 5.75 -21.53 -20.82
N GLU A 106 6.13 -22.78 -21.07
CA GLU A 106 6.16 -23.83 -20.03
C GLU A 106 7.19 -23.53 -18.92
N GLU A 107 8.21 -22.72 -19.22
CA GLU A 107 9.27 -22.33 -18.28
C GLU A 107 8.90 -21.09 -17.46
N SER A 108 7.84 -20.37 -17.84
CA SER A 108 7.38 -19.19 -17.11
C SER A 108 6.98 -19.55 -15.68
N PRO A 109 7.33 -18.70 -14.69
CA PRO A 109 6.94 -18.93 -13.31
C PRO A 109 5.41 -18.96 -13.18
N ARG A 110 4.89 -19.83 -12.30
CA ARG A 110 3.46 -19.85 -11.94
C ARG A 110 3.12 -18.83 -10.87
N VAL A 111 4.12 -18.45 -10.06
CA VAL A 111 4.03 -17.42 -9.04
C VAL A 111 5.34 -16.63 -9.08
N GLY A 112 5.27 -15.32 -9.06
CA GLY A 112 6.44 -14.44 -9.04
C GLY A 112 6.23 -13.19 -8.19
N HIS A 113 7.33 -12.63 -7.73
CA HIS A 113 7.37 -11.36 -7.01
C HIS A 113 7.91 -10.29 -7.96
N TYR A 114 7.10 -9.29 -8.24
CA TYR A 114 7.38 -8.27 -9.26
C TYR A 114 7.40 -6.89 -8.63
N THR A 115 8.35 -6.05 -9.03
CA THR A 115 8.31 -4.62 -8.73
C THR A 115 7.39 -3.90 -9.72
N GLU A 116 7.02 -2.65 -9.42
CA GLU A 116 6.12 -1.86 -10.27
C GLU A 116 6.52 -1.84 -11.75
N VAL A 117 7.82 -1.64 -12.04
CA VAL A 117 8.34 -1.56 -13.42
C VAL A 117 8.15 -2.86 -14.22
N CYS A 118 7.94 -3.97 -13.53
CA CYS A 118 7.75 -5.28 -14.13
C CYS A 118 6.30 -5.58 -14.49
N LEU A 119 5.35 -4.71 -14.11
CA LEU A 119 3.92 -4.96 -14.26
C LEU A 119 3.24 -3.91 -15.14
N ALA A 120 2.22 -4.34 -15.88
CA ALA A 120 1.31 -3.43 -16.59
C ALA A 120 -0.13 -3.93 -16.46
N LYS A 121 -1.10 -3.04 -16.26
CA LYS A 121 -2.53 -3.42 -16.24
C LYS A 121 -2.96 -3.85 -17.64
N VAL A 122 -3.64 -4.99 -17.73
CA VAL A 122 -4.13 -5.54 -19.01
C VAL A 122 -5.11 -4.59 -19.71
N ASN A 123 -5.83 -3.75 -18.95
CA ASN A 123 -6.86 -2.85 -19.48
C ASN A 123 -6.37 -1.44 -19.85
N GLU A 124 -5.07 -1.13 -19.75
CA GLU A 124 -4.54 0.23 -19.98
C GLU A 124 -3.70 0.36 -21.26
N ARG A 125 -3.63 -0.66 -22.12
CA ARG A 125 -3.07 -0.49 -23.48
C ARG A 125 -4.12 0.09 -24.42
N GLU A 126 -4.02 1.39 -24.70
CA GLU A 126 -4.46 1.90 -26.01
C GLU A 126 -3.72 1.11 -27.10
N PRO A 127 -4.40 0.69 -28.18
CA PRO A 127 -3.75 -0.01 -29.27
C PRO A 127 -2.70 0.93 -29.88
N VAL A 128 -1.44 0.49 -29.90
CA VAL A 128 -0.43 1.11 -30.74
C VAL A 128 -0.89 0.90 -32.18
N ALA A 129 -1.39 1.97 -32.80
CA ALA A 129 -1.76 1.97 -34.21
C ALA A 129 -0.54 1.53 -35.02
N SER A 130 -0.67 0.39 -35.68
CA SER A 130 0.22 -0.15 -36.70
C SER A 130 0.18 0.69 -37.97
#